data_AF-M1YWB7-F1
#
_entry.id   AF-M1YWB7-F1
#
_cell.length_a   1.000
_cell.length_b   1.000
_cell.length_c   1.000
_cell.angle_alpha   90.00
_cell.angle_beta   90.00
_cell.angle_gamma   90.00
#
_symmetry.space_group_name_H-M   'P 1'
#
loop_
_entity.id
_entity.type
_entity.pdbx_description
1 polymer ?
#
loop_
_entity_poly.entity_id
_entity_poly.type
_entity_poly.pdbx_seq_one_letter_code
_entity_poly.pdbx_strand_id
1 'polypeptide(L)' 'MLQRLNIILNSVIGSFIGVFIAHSIYRYFDYINHPDLYEIQSAPWYTSIQIYGLAVALIVFIAIIIKFLIKKKMRSI' A
#
# COMPACT_ATOMS: atom_id res chain seq x y z
N MET A 1 17.91 -2.60 -19.35
CA MET A 1 17.42 -3.27 -18.12
C MET A 1 16.76 -2.30 -17.12
N LEU A 2 17.36 -1.14 -16.81
CA LEU A 2 16.85 -0.22 -15.78
C LEU A 2 15.46 0.37 -16.07
N GLN A 3 15.13 0.64 -17.34
CA GLN A 3 13.76 1.07 -17.72
C GLN A 3 12.71 0.01 -17.43
N ARG A 4 13.00 -1.28 -17.71
CA ARG A 4 12.08 -2.40 -17.39
C ARG A 4 11.88 -2.51 -15.88
N LEU A 5 12.94 -2.34 -15.09
CA LEU A 5 12.86 -2.34 -13.63
C LEU A 5 12.02 -1.17 -13.10
N ASN A 6 12.14 0.02 -13.71
CA ASN A 6 11.31 1.17 -13.34
C ASN A 6 9.82 0.95 -13.64
N ILE A 7 9.50 0.31 -14.77
CA ILE A 7 8.12 -0.08 -15.11
C ILE A 7 7.59 -1.08 -14.08
N ILE A 8 8.36 -2.12 -13.75
CA ILE A 8 7.97 -3.10 -12.72
C ILE A 8 7.73 -2.41 -11.37
N LEU A 9 8.63 -1.52 -10.94
CA LEU A 9 8.48 -0.78 -9.68
C LEU A 9 7.24 0.12 -9.68
N ASN A 10 6.92 0.78 -10.81
CA ASN A 10 5.68 1.55 -10.94
C ASN A 10 4.43 0.67 -10.85
N SER A 11 4.44 -0.49 -11.52
CA SER A 11 3.34 -1.45 -11.43
C SER A 11 3.14 -1.95 -10.01
N VAL A 12 4.22 -2.31 -9.31
CA VAL A 12 4.18 -2.72 -7.90
C VAL A 12 3.56 -1.61 -7.03
N ILE A 13 4.06 -0.38 -7.11
CA ILE A 13 3.53 0.75 -6.34
C ILE A 13 2.03 0.94 -6.63
N GLY A 14 1.64 0.97 -7.90
CA GLY A 14 0.25 1.16 -8.31
C GLY A 14 -0.66 0.04 -7.82
N SER A 15 -0.24 -1.22 -7.95
CA SER A 15 -1.01 -2.38 -7.49
C SER A 15 -1.20 -2.39 -5.98
N PHE A 16 -0.15 -2.12 -5.19
CA PHE A 16 -0.27 -2.09 -3.72
C PHE A 16 -1.17 -0.95 -3.25
N ILE A 17 -1.03 0.24 -3.84
CA ILE A 17 -1.91 1.38 -3.52
C ILE A 17 -3.36 1.07 -3.92
N GLY A 18 -3.57 0.51 -5.11
CA GLY A 18 -4.91 0.15 -5.60
C GLY A 18 -5.61 -0.87 -4.71
N VAL A 19 -4.91 -1.95 -4.34
CA VAL A 19 -5.43 -2.97 -3.41
C VAL A 19 -5.73 -2.35 -2.05
N PHE A 20 -4.87 -1.47 -1.54
CA PHE A 20 -5.09 -0.80 -0.27
C PHE A 20 -6.36 0.07 -0.26
N ILE A 21 -6.56 0.86 -1.32
CA ILE A 21 -7.76 1.70 -1.48
C ILE A 21 -9.00 0.82 -1.54
N ALA A 22 -8.99 -0.21 -2.39
CA ALA A 22 -10.12 -1.13 -2.52
C ALA A 22 -10.46 -1.83 -1.20
N HIS A 23 -9.46 -2.33 -0.48
CA HIS A 23 -9.63 -2.94 0.84
C HIS A 23 -10.20 -1.95 1.87
N SER A 24 -9.71 -0.70 1.86
CA SER A 24 -10.18 0.34 2.78
C SER A 24 -11.65 0.68 2.55
N ILE A 25 -12.05 0.83 1.29
CA ILE A 25 -13.45 1.07 0.90
C ILE A 25 -14.32 -0.12 1.30
N TYR A 26 -13.87 -1.34 0.98
CA TYR A 26 -14.59 -2.57 1.34
C TYR A 26 -14.84 -2.65 2.85
N ARG A 27 -13.80 -2.43 3.67
CA ARG A 27 -13.93 -2.47 5.14
C ARG A 27 -14.84 -1.38 5.69
N TYR A 28 -14.86 -0.21 5.07
CA TYR A 28 -15.78 0.86 5.45
C TYR A 28 -17.24 0.47 5.21
N PHE A 29 -17.55 -0.05 4.02
CA PHE A 29 -18.90 -0.53 3.71
C PHE A 29 -19.31 -1.72 4.56
N ASP A 30 -18.39 -2.65 4.81
CA ASP A 30 -18.64 -3.81 5.65
C ASP A 30 -19.01 -3.41 7.09
N TYR A 31 -18.30 -2.42 7.65
CA TYR A 31 -18.62 -1.86 8.96
C TYR A 31 -19.99 -1.17 9.00
N ILE A 32 -20.34 -0.39 7.97
CA ILE A 32 -21.66 0.27 7.92
C ILE A 32 -22.81 -0.74 7.86
N ASN A 33 -22.62 -1.84 7.13
CA ASN A 33 -23.66 -2.85 6.96
C ASN A 33 -23.78 -3.81 8.15
N HIS A 34 -22.70 -4.03 8.89
CA HIS A 34 -22.63 -5.00 9.99
C HIS A 34 -21.87 -4.44 11.22
N PRO A 35 -22.32 -3.32 11.81
CA PRO A 35 -21.58 -2.66 12.90
C PRO A 35 -21.47 -3.54 14.15
N ASP A 36 -22.46 -4.40 14.40
CA ASP A 36 -22.55 -5.34 15.52
C ASP A 36 -21.35 -6.30 15.59
N LEU A 37 -20.84 -6.75 14.45
CA LEU A 37 -19.65 -7.63 14.37
C LEU A 37 -18.38 -6.95 14.88
N TYR A 38 -18.33 -5.63 14.83
CA TYR A 38 -17.19 -4.82 15.20
C TYR A 38 -17.30 -4.25 16.61
N GLU A 39 -18.52 -4.01 17.09
CA GLU A 39 -18.77 -3.59 18.48
C GLU A 39 -18.43 -4.68 19.50
N ILE A 40 -18.54 -5.96 19.10
CA ILE A 40 -18.13 -7.11 19.93
C ILE A 40 -16.60 -7.20 20.05
N GLN A 41 -15.86 -6.62 19.09
CA GLN A 41 -14.41 -6.65 19.09
C GLN A 41 -13.83 -5.52 19.92
N SER A 42 -12.82 -5.83 20.75
CA SER A 42 -12.12 -4.81 21.55
C SER A 42 -11.31 -3.82 20.70
N ALA A 43 -10.96 -4.20 19.46
CA ALA A 43 -10.18 -3.37 18.55
C ALA A 43 -11.12 -2.58 17.61
N PRO A 44 -10.84 -1.30 17.34
CA PRO A 44 -11.61 -0.51 16.37
C PRO A 44 -11.64 -1.15 14.98
N TRP A 45 -12.76 -0.98 14.27
CA TRP A 45 -12.97 -1.54 12.92
C TRP A 45 -11.91 -1.10 11.89
N TYR A 46 -11.33 0.09 12.08
CA TYR A 46 -10.30 0.67 11.22
C TYR A 46 -8.87 0.24 11.56
N THR A 47 -8.64 -0.53 12.63
CA THR A 47 -7.30 -0.97 13.02
C THR A 47 -6.63 -1.80 11.91
N SER A 48 -7.40 -2.65 11.20
CA SER A 48 -6.86 -3.38 10.05
C SER A 48 -6.40 -2.44 8.93
N ILE A 49 -7.16 -1.38 8.64
CA ILE A 49 -6.81 -0.35 7.65
C ILE A 49 -5.50 0.33 8.03
N GLN A 50 -5.29 0.65 9.31
CA GLN A 50 -4.05 1.27 9.79
C GLN A 50 -2.84 0.36 9.60
N ILE A 51 -2.95 -0.93 9.97
CA ILE A 51 -1.87 -1.92 9.86
C ILE A 51 -1.50 -2.12 8.38
N TYR A 52 -2.49 -2.35 7.52
CA TYR A 52 -2.25 -2.51 6.09
C TYR A 52 -1.72 -1.22 5.45
N GLY A 53 -2.18 -0.05 5.91
CA GLY A 53 -1.69 1.24 5.47
C GLY A 53 -0.21 1.43 5.78
N LEU A 54 0.23 1.06 6.99
CA LEU A 54 1.64 1.09 7.37
C LEU A 54 2.47 0.12 6.52
N ALA A 55 1.98 -1.10 6.32
CA ALA A 55 2.67 -2.10 5.48
C ALA A 55 2.83 -1.61 4.03
N VAL A 56 1.77 -1.07 3.43
CA VAL A 56 1.79 -0.53 2.06
C VAL A 56 2.70 0.69 1.98
N ALA A 57 2.66 1.58 2.96
CA ALA A 57 3.56 2.74 3.02
C ALA A 57 5.03 2.31 3.06
N LEU A 58 5.39 1.30 3.86
CA LEU A 58 6.75 0.75 3.91
C LEU A 58 7.19 0.16 2.57
N ILE A 59 6.33 -0.62 1.91
CA ILE A 59 6.64 -1.23 0.60
C ILE A 59 6.85 -0.14 -0.46
N VAL A 60 5.95 0.84 -0.53
CA VAL A 60 6.05 1.96 -1.47
C VAL A 60 7.29 2.80 -1.20
N PHE A 61 7.62 3.05 0.07
CA PHE A 61 8.83 3.78 0.46
C PHE A 61 10.11 3.06 0.00
N ILE A 62 10.21 1.75 0.22
CA ILE A 62 11.33 0.94 -0.26
C ILE A 62 11.42 0.99 -1.80
N ALA A 63 10.29 0.86 -2.50
CA ALA A 63 10.26 0.94 -3.97
C ALA A 63 10.74 2.31 -4.49
N ILE A 64 10.38 3.40 -3.81
CA ILE A 64 10.85 4.77 -4.13
C ILE A 64 12.36 4.90 -3.90
N ILE A 65 12.89 4.37 -2.78
CA ILE A 65 14.34 4.37 -2.51
C ILE A 65 15.09 3.64 -3.63
N ILE A 66 14.61 2.46 -4.03
CA ILE A 66 15.23 1.67 -5.11
C ILE A 66 15.24 2.49 -6.41
N LYS A 67 14.12 3.14 -6.76
CA LYS A 67 14.06 4.04 -7.93
C LYS A 67 15.06 5.18 -7.84
N PHE A 68 15.21 5.79 -6.66
CA PHE A 68 16.16 6.87 -6.42
C PHE A 68 17.61 6.40 -6.61
N LEU A 69 17.98 5.25 -6.05
CA LEU A 69 19.30 4.66 -6.19
C LEU A 69 19.63 4.32 -7.64
N ILE A 70 18.68 3.75 -8.39
CA ILE A 70 18.82 3.47 -9.82
C ILE A 70 19.09 4.77 -10.60
N LYS A 71 18.28 5.81 -10.34
CA LYS A 71 18.44 7.11 -11.01
C LYS A 71 19.79 7.76 -10.68
N LYS A 72 20.25 7.67 -9.43
CA LYS A 72 21.56 8.18 -9.02
C LYS A 72 22.70 7.42 -9.74
N LYS A 73 22.62 6.09 -9.82
CA LYS A 73 23.61 5.27 -10.53
C LYS A 73 23.65 5.58 -12.03
N MET A 74 22.51 5.81 -12.66
CA MET A 74 22.44 6.19 -14.09
C MET A 74 23.02 7.57 -14.39
N ARG A 75 22.98 8.52 -13.44
CA ARG A 75 23.55 9.86 -13.63
C ARG A 75 25.07 9.89 -13.40
N SER A 76 25.61 8.87 -12.73
CA SER A 76 27.03 8.75 -12.43
C SER A 76 27.83 7.98 -13.49
N ILE A 77 27.13 7.37 -14.46
CA ILE A 77 27.70 6.69 -15.64
C ILE A 77 27.55 7.65 -16.81
#